data_AF-A0A838FK93-F1
#
_entry.id   AF-A0A838FK93-F1
#
_cell.length_a   1.000
_cell.length_b   1.000
_cell.length_c   1.000
_cell.angle_alpha   90.00
_cell.angle_beta   90.00
_cell.angle_gamma   90.00
#
_symmetry.space_group_name_H-M   'P 1'
#
loop_
_entity.id
_entity.type
_entity.pdbx_description
1 polymer ?
#
loop_
_entity_poly.entity_id
_entity_poly.type
_entity_poly.pdbx_seq_one_letter_code
_entity_poly.pdbx_strand_id
1 'polypeptide(L)'
;MNWFQHNRFLGTFLVVFGVVTIAALWFLFSAKSSWNEARARFEQTAMELNRLERLTPFPNEPNLVKMRAQTEDYAARVDKLKEELRTRSLPVLPMAPNEFQMRLRQAMLSVTERAQANRVKLPENFYLGFDEFAAALPDTAAAPLLGQQLAQVELLVGILIEARIEALTSLRRVPAPVGTPTPTPRRGAPRPAATAVP
;
A
#
# COMPACT_ATOMS: atom_id res chain seq x y z
N MET A 1 -8.41 -34.46 -70.63
CA MET A 1 -7.47 -35.09 -69.66
C MET A 1 -7.96 -36.52 -69.35
N ASN A 2 -7.88 -37.47 -70.30
CA ASN A 2 -8.53 -38.80 -70.18
C ASN A 2 -7.57 -39.96 -69.83
N TRP A 3 -6.36 -39.66 -69.37
CA TRP A 3 -5.37 -40.69 -69.00
C TRP A 3 -5.86 -41.59 -67.85
N PHE A 4 -6.60 -41.04 -66.90
CA PHE A 4 -7.17 -41.78 -65.77
C PHE A 4 -8.20 -42.85 -66.18
N GLN A 5 -8.85 -42.68 -67.34
CA GLN A 5 -9.80 -43.66 -67.87
C GLN A 5 -9.10 -44.80 -68.62
N HIS A 6 -7.93 -44.55 -69.20
CA HIS A 6 -7.14 -45.56 -69.93
C HIS A 6 -6.43 -46.54 -68.99
N ASN A 7 -6.02 -46.10 -67.80
CA ASN A 7 -5.27 -46.92 -66.86
C ASN A 7 -5.85 -46.84 -65.43
N ARG A 8 -7.11 -47.29 -65.29
CA ARG A 8 -7.86 -47.27 -64.02
C ARG A 8 -7.11 -47.95 -62.87
N PHE A 9 -6.34 -49.00 -63.16
CA PHE A 9 -5.53 -49.72 -62.16
C PHE A 9 -4.47 -48.82 -61.50
N LEU A 10 -3.72 -48.08 -62.31
CA LEU A 10 -2.63 -47.23 -61.84
C LEU A 10 -3.16 -46.01 -61.06
N GLY A 11 -4.31 -45.47 -61.48
CA GLY A 11 -5.01 -44.40 -60.76
C GLY A 11 -5.49 -44.84 -59.38
N THR A 12 -6.14 -46.00 -59.27
CA THR A 12 -6.58 -46.56 -57.97
C THR A 12 -5.39 -46.88 -57.07
N PHE A 13 -4.32 -47.45 -57.62
CA PHE A 13 -3.08 -47.73 -56.88
C PHE A 13 -2.46 -46.46 -56.30
N LEU A 14 -2.33 -45.40 -57.09
CA LEU A 14 -1.80 -44.11 -56.62
C LEU A 14 -2.66 -43.48 -55.51
N VAL A 15 -3.99 -43.59 -55.61
CA VAL A 15 -4.89 -43.09 -54.57
C VAL A 15 -4.73 -43.90 -53.28
N VAL A 16 -4.72 -45.24 -53.35
CA VAL A 16 -4.53 -46.10 -52.18
C VAL A 16 -3.16 -45.87 -51.55
N PHE A 17 -2.10 -45.79 -52.35
CA PHE A 17 -0.76 -45.49 -51.87
C PHE A 17 -0.67 -44.09 -51.23
N GLY A 18 -1.32 -43.10 -51.81
CA GLY A 18 -1.45 -41.76 -51.23
C GLY A 18 -2.14 -41.79 -49.86
N VAL A 19 -3.23 -42.54 -49.72
CA VAL A 19 -3.94 -42.68 -48.43
C VAL A 19 -3.06 -43.40 -47.40
N VAL A 20 -2.38 -44.49 -47.77
CA VAL A 20 -1.49 -45.23 -46.87
C VAL A 20 -0.32 -44.39 -46.41
N THR A 21 0.30 -43.61 -47.30
CA THR A 21 1.42 -42.72 -46.95
C THR A 21 0.98 -41.59 -46.03
N ILE A 22 -0.20 -40.99 -46.26
CA ILE A 22 -0.77 -39.98 -45.34
C ILE A 22 -1.08 -40.59 -43.97
N ALA A 23 -1.67 -41.78 -43.93
CA ALA A 23 -1.96 -42.47 -42.66
C ALA A 23 -0.69 -42.82 -41.88
N ALA A 24 0.37 -43.29 -42.58
CA ALA A 24 1.66 -43.57 -41.98
C ALA A 24 2.35 -42.31 -41.45
N LEU A 25 2.30 -41.20 -42.20
CA LEU A 25 2.81 -39.90 -41.74
C LEU A 25 2.05 -39.43 -40.51
N TRP A 26 0.71 -39.48 -40.52
CA TRP A 26 -0.11 -39.10 -39.37
C TRP A 26 0.23 -39.92 -38.12
N PHE A 27 0.36 -41.24 -38.26
CA PHE A 27 0.74 -42.12 -37.15
C PHE A 27 2.14 -41.78 -36.62
N LEU A 28 3.12 -41.54 -37.50
CA LEU A 28 4.47 -41.16 -37.12
C LEU A 28 4.50 -39.81 -36.38
N PHE A 29 3.75 -38.82 -36.86
CA PHE A 29 3.61 -37.53 -36.19
C PHE A 29 2.93 -37.66 -34.83
N SER A 30 1.87 -38.47 -34.73
CA SER A 30 1.16 -38.73 -33.46
C SER A 30 2.04 -39.44 -32.43
N ALA A 31 2.80 -40.46 -32.86
CA ALA A 31 3.73 -41.17 -31.99
C ALA A 31 4.92 -40.28 -31.57
N LYS A 32 5.41 -39.42 -32.46
CA LYS A 32 6.46 -38.45 -32.15
C LYS A 32 5.96 -37.36 -31.21
N SER A 33 4.73 -36.87 -31.40
CA SER A 33 4.14 -35.85 -30.53
C SER A 33 3.90 -36.39 -29.12
N SER A 34 3.40 -37.62 -28.99
CA SER A 34 3.18 -38.23 -27.67
C SER A 34 4.50 -38.49 -26.93
N TRP A 35 5.55 -38.90 -27.64
CA TRP A 35 6.88 -39.06 -27.07
C TRP A 35 7.50 -37.73 -26.64
N ASN A 36 7.39 -36.69 -27.48
CA ASN A 36 7.85 -35.35 -27.15
C ASN A 36 7.11 -34.77 -25.95
N GLU A 37 5.79 -34.99 -25.85
CA GLU A 37 4.98 -34.53 -24.74
C GLU A 37 5.34 -35.24 -23.43
N ALA A 38 5.53 -36.57 -23.47
CA ALA A 38 5.99 -37.33 -22.31
C ALA A 38 7.39 -36.88 -21.84
N ARG A 39 8.29 -36.62 -22.78
CA ARG A 39 9.65 -36.13 -22.48
C ARG A 39 9.62 -34.71 -21.91
N ALA A 40 8.81 -33.81 -22.46
CA ALA A 40 8.66 -32.45 -21.94
C ALA A 40 8.11 -32.46 -20.51
N ARG A 41 7.12 -33.30 -20.20
CA ARG A 41 6.57 -33.45 -18.83
C ARG A 41 7.62 -33.97 -17.84
N PHE A 42 8.45 -34.92 -18.26
CA PHE A 42 9.54 -35.44 -17.45
C PHE A 42 10.58 -34.36 -17.15
N GLU A 43 11.04 -33.62 -18.17
CA GLU A 43 12.00 -32.54 -18.01
C GLU A 43 11.45 -31.42 -17.11
N GLN A 44 10.16 -31.06 -17.27
CA GLN A 44 9.50 -30.08 -16.39
C GLN A 44 9.48 -30.54 -14.93
N THR A 45 9.17 -31.81 -14.67
CA THR A 45 9.13 -32.36 -13.31
C THR A 45 10.53 -32.46 -12.71
N ALA A 46 11.53 -32.84 -13.50
CA ALA A 46 12.93 -32.86 -13.08
C ALA A 46 13.46 -31.45 -12.76
N MET A 47 13.08 -30.44 -13.55
CA MET A 47 13.39 -29.04 -13.27
C MET A 47 12.71 -28.56 -11.98
N GLU A 48 11.45 -28.92 -11.77
CA GLU A 48 10.72 -28.54 -10.56
C GLU A 48 11.29 -29.21 -9.30
N LEU A 49 11.70 -30.48 -9.40
CA LEU A 49 12.40 -31.17 -8.32
C LEU A 49 13.74 -30.50 -8.00
N ASN A 50 14.56 -30.21 -9.00
CA ASN A 50 15.83 -29.53 -8.81
C ASN A 50 15.64 -28.09 -8.26
N ARG A 51 14.55 -27.41 -8.66
CA ARG A 51 14.15 -26.13 -8.08
C ARG A 51 13.84 -26.27 -6.60
N LEU A 52 13.01 -27.25 -6.22
CA LEU A 52 12.65 -27.56 -4.83
C LEU A 52 13.87 -27.93 -3.99
N GLU A 53 14.79 -28.73 -4.54
CA GLU A 53 16.04 -29.11 -3.86
C GLU A 53 16.99 -27.92 -3.63
N ARG A 54 16.94 -26.91 -4.50
CA ARG A 54 17.77 -25.70 -4.38
C ARG A 54 17.14 -24.61 -3.51
N LEU A 55 15.88 -24.76 -3.08
CA LEU A 55 15.28 -23.79 -2.16
C LEU A 55 15.99 -23.83 -0.81
N THR A 56 16.31 -22.66 -0.29
CA THR A 56 16.84 -22.48 1.07
C THR A 56 15.76 -21.82 1.93
N PRO A 57 15.29 -22.46 3.02
CA PRO A 57 15.68 -23.78 3.52
C PRO A 57 15.11 -24.93 2.67
N PHE A 58 15.85 -26.04 2.58
CA PHE A 58 15.43 -27.24 1.84
C PHE A 58 14.08 -27.73 2.37
N PRO A 59 13.13 -28.12 1.50
CA PRO A 59 11.82 -28.63 1.91
C PRO A 59 11.95 -30.01 2.55
N ASN A 60 12.34 -30.04 3.82
CA ASN A 60 12.29 -31.21 4.68
C ASN A 60 11.36 -30.93 5.88
N GLU A 61 10.80 -31.99 6.46
CA GLU A 61 9.90 -31.92 7.62
C GLU A 61 10.48 -31.05 8.77
N PRO A 62 11.77 -31.18 9.13
CA PRO A 62 12.38 -30.35 10.18
C PRO A 62 12.41 -28.85 9.85
N ASN A 63 12.67 -28.46 8.60
CA ASN A 63 12.70 -27.06 8.18
C ASN A 63 11.28 -26.49 8.08
N LEU A 64 10.28 -27.30 7.68
CA LEU A 64 8.88 -26.90 7.73
C LEU A 64 8.42 -26.58 9.15
N VAL A 65 8.77 -27.44 10.12
CA VAL A 65 8.47 -27.18 11.54
C VAL A 65 9.15 -25.91 12.02
N LYS A 66 10.43 -25.70 11.67
CA LYS A 66 11.17 -24.47 12.02
C LYS A 66 10.53 -23.22 11.40
N MET A 67 10.15 -23.26 10.13
CA MET A 67 9.50 -22.12 9.47
C MET A 67 8.11 -21.82 10.05
N ARG A 68 7.32 -22.85 10.38
CA ARG A 68 6.04 -22.66 11.06
C ARG A 68 6.24 -22.03 12.44
N ALA A 69 7.16 -22.55 13.23
CA ALA A 69 7.50 -21.98 14.53
C ALA A 69 7.99 -20.52 14.42
N GLN A 70 8.81 -20.20 13.41
CA GLN A 70 9.23 -18.82 13.15
C GLN A 70 8.07 -17.91 12.74
N THR A 71 7.13 -18.42 11.94
CA THR A 71 5.94 -17.66 11.52
C THR A 71 5.00 -17.39 12.69
N GLU A 72 4.79 -18.39 13.54
CA GLU A 72 3.99 -18.27 14.78
C GLU A 72 4.65 -17.31 15.77
N ASP A 73 5.97 -17.41 15.99
CA ASP A 73 6.70 -16.48 16.87
C ASP A 73 6.68 -15.05 16.33
N TYR A 74 6.81 -14.87 15.00
CA TYR A 74 6.68 -13.57 14.36
C TYR A 74 5.27 -12.99 14.53
N ALA A 75 4.23 -13.80 14.28
CA ALA A 75 2.84 -13.38 14.47
C ALA A 75 2.58 -12.95 15.92
N ALA A 76 3.03 -13.74 16.90
CA ALA A 76 2.91 -13.42 18.32
C ALA A 76 3.64 -12.11 18.69
N ARG A 77 4.82 -11.86 18.13
CA ARG A 77 5.56 -10.59 18.34
C ARG A 77 4.84 -9.40 17.73
N VAL A 78 4.24 -9.56 16.54
CA VAL A 78 3.46 -8.50 15.89
C VAL A 78 2.19 -8.20 16.69
N ASP A 79 1.50 -9.23 17.18
CA ASP A 79 0.30 -9.04 18.00
C ASP A 79 0.65 -8.38 19.33
N LYS A 80 1.74 -8.79 19.98
CA LYS A 80 2.25 -8.13 21.19
C LYS A 80 2.60 -6.66 20.92
N LEU A 81 3.31 -6.38 19.83
CA LEU A 81 3.62 -5.00 19.43
C LEU A 81 2.34 -4.19 19.19
N LYS A 82 1.34 -4.77 18.54
CA LYS A 82 0.05 -4.13 18.29
C LYS A 82 -0.70 -3.86 19.59
N GLU A 83 -0.64 -4.75 20.56
CA GLU A 83 -1.23 -4.53 21.89
C GLU A 83 -0.51 -3.42 22.64
N GLU A 84 0.83 -3.43 22.68
CA GLU A 84 1.64 -2.37 23.30
C GLU A 84 1.40 -1.02 22.62
N LEU A 85 1.29 -1.00 21.28
CA LEU A 85 0.95 0.19 20.51
C LEU A 85 -0.48 0.64 20.77
N ARG A 86 -1.45 -0.26 20.95
CA ARG A 86 -2.82 0.10 21.31
C ARG A 86 -2.89 0.74 22.68
N THR A 87 -2.13 0.24 23.65
CA THR A 87 -2.05 0.84 24.99
C THR A 87 -1.41 2.23 24.98
N ARG A 88 -0.45 2.46 24.07
CA ARG A 88 0.25 3.75 23.94
C ARG A 88 -0.38 4.70 22.93
N SER A 89 -1.24 4.21 22.02
CA SER A 89 -1.92 5.03 21.04
C SER A 89 -3.04 5.81 21.72
N LEU A 90 -2.95 7.13 21.66
CA LEU A 90 -4.03 8.00 22.14
C LEU A 90 -5.33 7.66 21.39
N PRO A 91 -6.46 7.43 22.09
CA PRO A 91 -7.71 7.09 21.43
C PRO A 91 -8.18 8.22 20.52
N VAL A 92 -8.72 7.86 19.35
CA VAL A 92 -9.35 8.82 18.43
C VAL A 92 -10.70 9.19 19.02
N LEU A 93 -10.76 10.36 19.66
CA LEU A 93 -12.01 10.88 20.20
C LEU A 93 -12.80 11.56 19.07
N PRO A 94 -14.10 11.27 18.90
CA PRO A 94 -14.93 12.04 17.98
C PRO A 94 -14.86 13.52 18.40
N MET A 95 -14.44 14.37 17.47
CA MET A 95 -14.16 15.78 17.73
C MET A 95 -14.77 16.61 16.62
N ALA A 96 -15.53 17.64 17.00
CA ALA A 96 -16.03 18.62 16.04
C ALA A 96 -14.89 19.57 15.60
N PRO A 97 -14.92 20.11 14.37
CA PRO A 97 -13.90 21.06 13.90
C PRO A 97 -13.69 22.29 14.81
N ASN A 98 -14.74 22.74 15.48
CA ASN A 98 -14.68 23.85 16.43
C ASN A 98 -13.93 23.48 17.72
N GLU A 99 -14.10 22.25 18.19
CA GLU A 99 -13.41 21.74 19.39
C GLU A 99 -11.91 21.57 19.11
N PHE A 100 -11.54 21.20 17.89
CA PHE A 100 -10.14 21.13 17.47
C PHE A 100 -9.43 22.49 17.62
N GLN A 101 -10.05 23.59 17.17
CA GLN A 101 -9.46 24.93 17.32
C GLN A 101 -9.33 25.37 18.78
N MET A 102 -10.25 24.97 19.66
CA MET A 102 -10.12 25.21 21.09
C MET A 102 -8.97 24.40 21.68
N ARG A 103 -8.85 23.11 21.35
CA ARG A 103 -7.76 22.27 21.83
C ARG A 103 -6.39 22.70 21.31
N LEU A 104 -6.28 23.15 20.06
CA LEU A 104 -5.04 23.70 19.52
C LEU A 104 -4.58 24.91 20.33
N ARG A 105 -5.49 25.85 20.61
CA ARG A 105 -5.19 27.02 21.46
C ARG A 105 -4.78 26.62 22.87
N GLN A 106 -5.48 25.66 23.47
CA GLN A 106 -5.15 25.17 24.82
C GLN A 106 -3.79 24.48 24.86
N ALA A 107 -3.46 23.65 23.87
CA ALA A 107 -2.17 22.99 23.74
C ALA A 107 -1.03 23.99 23.48
N MET A 108 -1.27 25.05 22.71
CA MET A 108 -0.28 26.12 22.54
C MET A 108 0.01 26.85 23.85
N LEU A 109 -1.03 27.16 24.65
CA LEU A 109 -0.87 27.77 25.96
C LEU A 109 -0.11 26.84 26.92
N SER A 110 -0.49 25.56 27.00
CA SER A 110 0.15 24.58 27.88
C SER A 110 1.64 24.41 27.55
N VAL A 111 1.98 24.33 26.26
CA VAL A 111 3.37 24.20 25.79
C VAL A 111 4.16 25.47 26.05
N THR A 112 3.57 26.65 25.85
CA THR A 112 4.23 27.93 26.11
C THR A 112 4.52 28.10 27.61
N GLU A 113 3.57 27.79 28.47
CA GLU A 113 3.75 27.81 29.92
C GLU A 113 4.83 26.83 30.38
N ARG A 114 4.83 25.59 29.86
CA ARG A 114 5.86 24.59 30.18
C ARG A 114 7.25 24.99 29.69
N ALA A 115 7.34 25.59 28.51
CA ALA A 115 8.62 26.07 27.98
C ALA A 115 9.17 27.24 28.79
N GLN A 116 8.32 28.18 29.21
CA GLN A 116 8.72 29.26 30.12
C GLN A 116 9.21 28.72 31.47
N ALA A 117 8.47 27.76 32.05
CA ALA A 117 8.85 27.12 33.31
C ALA A 117 10.20 26.40 33.23
N ASN A 118 10.50 25.76 32.10
CA ASN A 118 11.76 25.02 31.87
C ASN A 118 12.85 25.85 31.15
N ARG A 119 12.63 27.15 30.94
CA ARG A 119 13.54 28.08 30.24
C ARG A 119 13.95 27.63 28.83
N VAL A 120 13.05 26.94 28.13
CA VAL A 120 13.26 26.46 26.76
C VAL A 120 12.86 27.54 25.77
N LYS A 121 13.74 27.89 24.81
CA LYS A 121 13.40 28.85 23.74
C LYS A 121 12.52 28.18 22.67
N LEU A 122 11.31 28.70 22.48
CA LEU A 122 10.38 28.30 21.41
C LEU A 122 10.50 29.24 20.21
N PRO A 123 10.19 28.77 18.98
CA PRO A 123 10.11 29.63 17.81
C PRO A 123 9.01 30.69 17.93
N GLU A 124 9.20 31.85 17.29
CA GLU A 124 8.11 32.82 17.11
C GLU A 124 6.98 32.20 16.27
N ASN A 125 5.72 32.38 16.69
CA ASN A 125 4.52 31.81 16.04
C ASN A 125 4.48 30.27 16.00
N PHE A 126 4.77 29.61 17.13
CA PHE A 126 4.76 28.15 17.23
C PHE A 126 3.33 27.56 17.32
N TYR A 127 2.80 27.10 16.18
CA TYR A 127 1.47 26.46 16.09
C TYR A 127 1.52 24.92 16.16
N LEU A 128 2.55 24.32 16.77
CA LEU A 128 2.71 22.85 16.88
C LEU A 128 2.70 22.13 15.50
N GLY A 129 3.00 22.83 14.40
CA GLY A 129 2.91 22.31 13.03
C GLY A 129 1.49 22.23 12.45
N PHE A 130 0.54 22.97 13.04
CA PHE A 130 -0.84 23.14 12.58
C PHE A 130 -1.14 24.59 12.14
N ASP A 131 -0.13 25.27 11.61
CA ASP A 131 -0.19 26.64 11.09
C ASP A 131 -1.31 26.84 10.04
N GLU A 132 -1.57 25.81 9.22
CA GLU A 132 -2.67 25.82 8.25
C GLU A 132 -4.07 25.87 8.88
N PHE A 133 -4.23 25.38 10.12
CA PHE A 133 -5.51 25.36 10.84
C PHE A 133 -5.65 26.52 11.84
N ALA A 134 -4.70 27.46 11.84
CA ALA A 134 -4.83 28.71 12.60
C ALA A 134 -5.95 29.62 12.04
N ALA A 135 -6.16 29.59 10.71
CA ALA A 135 -7.15 30.39 10.00
C ALA A 135 -8.28 29.58 9.33
N ALA A 136 -8.05 28.28 9.07
CA ALA A 136 -9.02 27.40 8.42
C ALA A 136 -9.50 26.29 9.35
N LEU A 137 -10.76 25.88 9.22
CA LEU A 137 -11.30 24.75 9.96
C LEU A 137 -10.92 23.44 9.26
N PRO A 138 -10.55 22.39 10.01
CA PRO A 138 -10.35 21.07 9.42
C PRO A 138 -11.67 20.48 8.94
N ASP A 139 -11.59 19.59 7.94
CA ASP A 139 -12.73 18.83 7.48
C ASP A 139 -13.32 17.97 8.61
N THR A 140 -14.65 17.78 8.63
CA THR A 140 -15.36 17.07 9.70
C THR A 140 -14.92 15.61 9.81
N ALA A 141 -14.54 14.99 8.69
CA ALA A 141 -13.98 13.64 8.65
C ALA A 141 -12.53 13.58 9.18
N ALA A 142 -11.78 14.68 9.05
CA ALA A 142 -10.37 14.75 9.45
C ALA A 142 -10.16 15.25 10.89
N ALA A 143 -11.12 16.00 11.45
CA ALA A 143 -11.06 16.57 12.80
C ALA A 143 -10.68 15.57 13.92
N PRO A 144 -11.25 14.35 14.01
CA PRO A 144 -10.87 13.41 15.07
C PRO A 144 -9.44 12.86 14.92
N LEU A 145 -8.97 12.64 13.69
CA LEU A 145 -7.60 12.19 13.42
C LEU A 145 -6.58 13.31 13.70
N LEU A 146 -6.90 14.55 13.32
CA LEU A 146 -6.06 15.71 13.61
C LEU A 146 -5.98 15.99 15.12
N GLY A 147 -7.09 15.78 15.86
CA GLY A 147 -7.10 15.86 17.32
C GLY A 147 -6.17 14.84 17.99
N GLN A 148 -6.12 13.60 17.47
CA GLN A 148 -5.17 12.59 17.94
C GLN A 148 -3.72 13.01 17.68
N GLN A 149 -3.42 13.50 16.48
CA GLN A 149 -2.09 13.99 16.12
C GLN A 149 -1.66 15.17 16.98
N LEU A 150 -2.56 16.12 17.24
CA LEU A 150 -2.27 17.26 18.11
C LEU A 150 -1.86 16.79 19.51
N ALA A 151 -2.59 15.84 20.09
CA ALA A 151 -2.27 15.30 21.41
C ALA A 151 -0.93 14.53 21.42
N GLN A 152 -0.59 13.84 20.33
CA GLN A 152 0.72 13.20 20.18
C GLN A 152 1.86 14.22 20.10
N VAL A 153 1.66 15.31 19.35
CA VAL A 153 2.64 16.39 19.23
C VAL A 153 2.79 17.15 20.55
N GLU A 154 1.70 17.43 21.25
CA GLU A 154 1.74 18.05 22.59
C GLU A 154 2.53 17.18 23.58
N LEU A 155 2.30 15.86 23.58
CA LEU A 155 3.05 14.92 24.42
C LEU A 155 4.54 14.89 24.05
N LEU A 156 4.86 14.83 22.76
CA LEU A 156 6.25 14.85 22.28
C LEU A 156 6.97 16.14 22.69
N VAL A 157 6.35 17.29 22.45
CA VAL A 157 6.91 18.60 22.81
C VAL A 157 7.01 18.74 24.32
N GLY A 158 6.04 18.23 25.08
CA GLY A 158 6.09 18.14 26.54
C GLY A 158 7.32 17.39 27.04
N ILE A 159 7.59 16.19 26.50
CA ILE A 159 8.77 15.39 26.85
C ILE A 159 10.07 16.15 26.51
N LEU A 160 10.13 16.79 25.34
CA LEU A 160 11.31 17.57 24.93
C LEU A 160 11.57 18.75 25.88
N ILE A 161 10.52 19.45 26.31
CA ILE A 161 10.61 20.55 27.26
C ILE A 161 11.04 20.05 28.65
N GLU A 162 10.48 18.93 29.12
CA GLU A 162 10.86 18.28 30.38
C GLU A 162 12.32 17.80 30.37
N ALA A 163 12.82 17.38 29.21
CA ALA A 163 14.22 17.04 28.99
C ALA A 163 15.16 18.27 29.01
N ARG A 164 14.64 19.49 29.21
CA ARG A 164 15.38 20.76 29.31
C ARG A 164 16.30 21.05 28.12
N ILE A 165 15.79 20.84 26.90
CA ILE A 165 16.50 21.24 25.69
C ILE A 165 16.74 22.77 25.66
N GLU A 166 17.86 23.21 25.09
CA GLU A 166 18.25 24.63 25.08
C GLU A 166 17.33 25.49 24.19
N ALA A 167 16.94 24.96 23.02
CA ALA A 167 16.01 25.62 22.10
C ALA A 167 15.33 24.59 21.19
N LEU A 168 14.05 24.83 20.87
CA LEU A 168 13.36 24.14 19.79
C LEU A 168 13.41 25.04 18.55
N THR A 169 14.18 24.67 17.52
CA THR A 169 14.39 25.51 16.33
C THR A 169 13.29 25.39 15.29
N SER A 170 12.81 24.17 15.01
CA SER A 170 11.77 23.94 14.02
C SER A 170 10.98 22.67 14.30
N LEU A 171 9.66 22.73 14.12
CA LEU A 171 8.77 21.57 14.07
C LEU A 171 7.92 21.68 12.81
N ARG A 172 8.03 20.70 11.91
CA ARG A 172 7.24 20.64 10.68
C ARG A 172 6.44 19.34 10.64
N ARG A 173 5.12 19.45 10.52
CA ARG A 173 4.23 18.32 10.28
C ARG A 173 4.17 18.04 8.78
N VAL A 174 4.25 16.78 8.39
CA VAL A 174 3.94 16.37 7.01
C VAL A 174 2.42 16.22 6.92
N PRO A 175 1.72 16.97 6.04
CA PRO A 175 0.27 16.87 5.94
C PRO A 175 -0.13 15.46 5.49
N ALA A 176 -1.01 14.83 6.26
CA ALA A 176 -1.60 13.56 5.88
C ALA A 176 -2.51 13.77 4.64
N PRO A 177 -2.56 12.81 3.68
CA PRO A 177 -3.30 12.98 2.42
C PRO A 177 -4.82 13.18 2.56
N VAL A 178 -5.38 13.04 3.76
CA VAL A 178 -6.82 13.17 4.08
C VAL A 178 -7.18 14.60 4.56
N GLY A 179 -6.23 15.53 4.60
CA GLY A 179 -6.39 16.82 5.30
C GLY A 179 -6.23 18.07 4.44
N THR A 180 -6.61 18.06 3.16
CA THR A 180 -6.67 19.33 2.40
C THR A 180 -7.70 20.26 3.05
N PRO A 181 -7.31 21.47 3.49
CA PRO A 181 -8.25 22.43 4.06
C PRO A 181 -9.30 22.80 3.00
N THR A 182 -10.58 22.64 3.33
CA THR A 182 -11.66 23.14 2.48
C THR A 182 -11.60 24.66 2.51
N PRO A 183 -11.34 25.35 1.39
CA PRO A 183 -11.34 26.80 1.37
C PRO A 183 -12.73 27.31 1.76
N THR A 184 -12.78 28.16 2.78
CA THR A 184 -14.01 28.84 3.20
C THR A 184 -14.57 29.60 1.99
N PRO A 185 -15.85 29.43 1.62
CA PRO A 185 -16.42 30.24 0.56
C PRO A 185 -16.39 31.70 0.99
N ARG A 186 -15.59 32.50 0.26
CA ARG A 186 -15.46 33.95 0.44
C ARG A 186 -16.84 34.59 0.28
N ARG A 187 -17.51 34.86 1.40
CA ARG A 187 -18.79 35.55 1.44
C ARG A 187 -18.56 37.02 1.12
N GLY A 188 -19.01 37.44 -0.07
CA GLY A 188 -19.31 38.84 -0.37
C GLY A 188 -18.29 39.57 -1.25
N ALA A 189 -18.57 39.63 -2.56
CA ALA A 189 -18.36 40.85 -3.32
C ALA A 189 -19.72 41.23 -3.93
N PRO A 190 -20.28 42.41 -3.65
CA PRO A 190 -21.51 42.86 -4.28
C PRO A 190 -21.23 43.09 -5.78
N ARG A 191 -22.06 42.48 -6.62
CA ARG A 191 -22.10 42.72 -8.06
C ARG A 191 -22.37 44.21 -8.29
N PRO A 192 -21.51 44.99 -8.96
CA PRO A 192 -21.85 46.38 -9.27
C PRO A 192 -23.06 46.39 -10.20
N ALA A 193 -24.06 47.17 -9.80
CA ALA A 193 -25.27 47.43 -10.56
C ALA A 193 -24.90 47.98 -11.94
N ALA A 194 -25.43 47.36 -12.99
CA ALA A 194 -25.35 47.90 -14.34
C ALA A 194 -26.17 49.19 -14.38
N THR A 195 -25.48 50.31 -14.46
CA THR A 195 -26.06 51.62 -14.75
C THR A 195 -26.62 51.59 -16.16
N ALA A 196 -27.94 51.69 -16.27
CA ALA A 196 -28.62 52.07 -17.49
C ALA A 196 -28.33 53.54 -17.83
N VAL A 197 -28.73 53.91 -19.06
CA VAL A 197 -28.96 55.27 -19.63
C VAL A 197 -27.91 55.69 -20.66
N PRO A 198 -28.28 56.41 -21.75
CA PRO A 198 -29.59 56.66 -22.38
C PRO A 198 -29.77 55.99 -23.76
#